data_AF-A0AA97FIH4-F1
#
_entry.id   AF-A0AA97FIH4-F1
#
_cell.length_a   1.000
_cell.length_b   1.000
_cell.length_c   1.000
_cell.angle_alpha   90.00
_cell.angle_beta   90.00
_cell.angle_gamma   90.00
#
_symmetry.space_group_name_H-M   'P 1'
#
loop_
_entity.id
_entity.type
_entity.pdbx_description
1 polymer ?
#
loop_
_entity_poly.entity_id
_entity_poly.type
_entity_poly.pdbx_seq_one_letter_code
_entity_poly.pdbx_strand_id
1 'polypeptide(L)'
;MGTAPGASASPPRGRVAVWVWVVIGAASLVPIVLLAPIIAPVALVVVITGIVGWSRGTRTWLRFRSKKAAIGVTAAAAAVLLLTGSVTASIRPPEEGTEASSSSSSEHAVVETTPTSTPRPTRSASPTPTPTPIVREEVVTEAVAFEVTTMEDASIASGETRVTTVGQPGERTLTYRITELDGAEVSRELVSDVVTVEPVAEVTAIGTYVAPPPEPEPAPVDPGGGCDPNYAEACVPIASDVDCAGGSGDGPEYFDGIARVIGVDIYDLDRDGDGYACE
;
A
#
# COMPACT_ATOMS: atom_id res chain seq x y z
N MET A 1 22.43 41.25 74.88
CA MET A 1 21.59 41.73 73.77
C MET A 1 21.82 40.83 72.57
N GLY A 2 20.75 40.41 71.88
CA GLY A 2 20.79 39.73 70.58
C GLY A 2 20.61 38.21 70.66
N THR A 3 19.37 37.73 70.78
CA THR A 3 18.50 37.20 69.68
C THR A 3 18.85 35.78 69.22
N ALA A 4 18.01 34.84 69.62
CA ALA A 4 17.86 33.53 68.99
C ALA A 4 17.30 33.67 67.57
N PRO A 5 17.65 32.79 66.61
CA PRO A 5 16.86 32.58 65.40
C PRO A 5 16.04 31.28 65.48
N GLY A 6 14.84 31.38 64.92
CA GLY A 6 13.73 30.46 65.06
C GLY A 6 13.95 29.06 64.49
N ALA A 7 13.31 28.10 65.16
CA ALA A 7 13.06 26.77 64.63
C ALA A 7 12.01 26.87 63.50
N SER A 8 12.43 26.63 62.27
CA SER A 8 11.52 26.34 61.15
C SER A 8 11.09 24.87 61.24
N ALA A 9 9.86 24.64 61.69
CA ALA A 9 9.23 23.32 61.66
C ALA A 9 8.91 22.93 60.20
N SER A 10 9.56 21.90 59.69
CA SER A 10 9.17 21.24 58.43
C SER A 10 7.85 20.48 58.62
N PRO A 11 6.90 20.54 57.68
CA PRO A 11 5.65 19.80 57.81
C PRO A 11 5.92 18.29 57.69
N PRO A 12 5.13 17.44 58.39
CA PRO A 12 5.30 16.01 58.30
C PRO A 12 4.99 15.54 56.88
N ARG A 13 5.95 14.85 56.25
CA ARG A 13 5.74 14.13 54.99
C ARG A 13 4.69 13.05 55.23
N GLY A 14 3.44 13.36 54.89
CA GLY A 14 2.34 12.41 54.93
C GLY A 14 2.70 11.19 54.09
N ARG A 15 2.75 10.02 54.72
CA ARG A 15 2.92 8.76 54.02
C ARG A 15 1.67 8.55 53.18
N VAL A 16 1.81 8.75 51.87
CA VAL A 16 0.74 8.53 50.90
C VAL A 16 0.31 7.06 51.01
N ALA A 17 -0.97 6.84 51.32
CA ALA A 17 -1.51 5.50 51.47
C ALA A 17 -1.27 4.69 50.19
N VAL A 18 -0.83 3.45 50.33
CA VAL A 18 -0.45 2.56 49.21
C VAL A 18 -1.55 2.47 48.15
N TRP A 19 -2.82 2.56 48.55
CA TRP A 19 -3.96 2.56 47.63
C TRP A 19 -3.98 3.76 46.67
N VAL A 20 -3.44 4.91 47.04
CA VAL A 20 -3.31 6.08 46.15
C VAL A 20 -2.35 5.77 45.00
N TRP A 21 -1.27 5.01 45.24
CA TRP A 21 -0.38 4.56 44.17
C TRP A 21 -1.04 3.54 43.24
N VAL A 22 -1.93 2.69 43.77
CA VAL A 22 -2.73 1.76 42.96
C VAL A 22 -3.72 2.52 42.07
N VAL A 23 -4.38 3.55 42.60
CA VAL A 23 -5.32 4.39 41.84
C VAL A 23 -4.59 5.21 40.77
N ILE A 24 -3.42 5.77 41.08
CA ILE A 24 -2.58 6.48 40.09
C ILE A 24 -2.13 5.50 38.99
N GLY A 25 -1.72 4.28 39.35
CA GLY A 25 -1.37 3.23 38.39
C GLY A 25 -2.55 2.86 37.47
N ALA A 26 -3.73 2.61 38.04
CA ALA A 26 -4.93 2.28 37.27
C ALA A 26 -5.40 3.45 36.38
N ALA A 27 -5.37 4.68 36.89
CA ALA A 27 -5.72 5.88 36.12
C ALA A 27 -4.73 6.15 34.98
N SER A 28 -3.46 5.77 35.13
CA SER A 28 -2.46 5.85 34.06
C SER A 28 -2.62 4.77 32.98
N LEU A 29 -3.24 3.63 33.30
CA LEU A 29 -3.53 2.55 32.35
C LEU A 29 -4.65 2.94 31.36
N VAL A 30 -5.65 3.72 31.79
CA VAL A 30 -6.77 4.14 30.94
C VAL A 30 -6.33 4.91 29.69
N PRO A 31 -5.52 5.99 29.75
CA PRO A 31 -5.07 6.69 28.56
C PRO A 31 -4.11 5.86 27.71
N ILE A 32 -3.35 4.92 28.30
CA ILE A 32 -2.46 4.02 27.56
C ILE A 32 -3.28 3.04 26.70
N VAL A 33 -4.36 2.49 27.25
CA VAL A 33 -5.28 1.60 26.51
C VAL A 33 -6.06 2.39 25.44
N LEU A 34 -6.47 3.62 25.75
CA LEU A 34 -7.26 4.47 24.84
C LEU A 34 -6.42 5.04 23.69
N LEU A 35 -5.13 5.29 23.91
CA LEU A 35 -4.17 5.75 22.89
C LEU A 35 -3.42 4.60 22.20
N ALA A 36 -3.61 3.34 22.60
CA ALA A 36 -3.01 2.16 22.00
C ALA A 36 -3.11 2.09 20.45
N PRO A 37 -4.25 2.42 19.79
CA PRO A 37 -4.32 2.37 18.32
C PRO A 37 -3.45 3.42 17.62
N ILE A 38 -3.01 4.46 18.33
CA ILE A 38 -2.11 5.50 17.81
C ILE A 38 -0.65 5.19 18.18
N ILE A 39 -0.43 4.64 19.38
CA ILE A 39 0.91 4.31 19.88
C ILE A 39 1.51 3.11 19.12
N ALA A 40 0.69 2.12 18.76
CA ALA A 40 1.13 0.94 18.02
C ALA A 40 1.78 1.26 16.64
N PRO A 41 1.16 2.05 15.74
CA PRO A 41 1.78 2.39 14.46
C PRO A 41 3.02 3.27 14.64
N VAL A 42 3.03 4.19 15.62
CA VAL A 42 4.21 5.02 15.90
C VAL A 42 5.39 4.15 16.39
N ALA A 43 5.13 3.20 17.28
CA ALA A 43 6.15 2.26 17.75
C ALA A 43 6.68 1.36 16.61
N LEU A 44 5.79 0.89 15.73
CA LEU A 44 6.16 0.10 14.54
C LEU A 44 7.10 0.90 13.61
N VAL A 45 6.77 2.16 13.32
CA VAL A 45 7.60 3.05 12.48
C VAL A 45 8.97 3.28 13.11
N VAL A 46 9.05 3.47 14.44
CA VAL A 46 10.34 3.61 15.16
C VAL A 46 11.18 2.33 15.09
N VAL A 47 10.56 1.15 15.20
CA VAL A 47 11.26 -0.14 15.08
C VAL A 47 11.77 -0.35 13.65
N ILE A 48 10.93 -0.13 12.63
CA ILE A 48 11.32 -0.28 11.22
C ILE A 48 12.47 0.68 10.88
N THR A 49 12.37 1.95 11.28
CA THR A 49 13.45 2.93 11.04
C THR A 49 14.73 2.59 11.82
N GLY A 50 14.63 2.02 13.02
CA GLY A 50 15.77 1.51 13.78
C GLY A 50 16.47 0.33 13.09
N ILE A 51 15.69 -0.63 12.57
CA ILE A 51 16.21 -1.80 11.84
C ILE A 51 16.89 -1.37 10.53
N VAL A 52 16.29 -0.45 9.76
CA VAL A 52 16.86 0.07 8.51
C VAL A 52 18.15 0.85 8.75
N GLY A 53 18.21 1.63 9.84
CA GLY A 53 19.44 2.31 10.26
C GLY A 53 20.56 1.35 10.64
N TRP A 54 20.21 0.23 11.29
CA TRP A 54 21.17 -0.79 11.67
C TRP A 54 21.69 -1.58 10.46
N SER A 55 20.82 -1.91 9.50
CA SER A 55 21.20 -2.70 8.31
C SER A 55 21.96 -1.90 7.25
N ARG A 56 21.64 -0.61 7.07
CA ARG A 56 22.29 0.23 6.04
C ARG A 56 23.47 1.05 6.57
N GLY A 57 23.75 1.02 7.87
CA GLY A 57 24.86 1.78 8.48
C GLY A 57 24.72 3.30 8.36
N THR A 58 23.56 3.81 7.94
CA THR A 58 23.26 5.24 7.80
C THR A 58 22.78 5.81 9.13
N ARG A 59 23.19 7.05 9.44
CA ARG A 59 22.75 7.73 10.66
C ARG A 59 21.26 8.08 10.50
N THR A 60 20.38 7.41 11.24
CA THR A 60 18.94 7.69 11.26
C THR A 60 18.66 9.08 11.83
N TRP A 61 17.51 9.66 11.45
CA TRP A 61 17.09 11.01 11.87
C TRP A 61 16.84 11.13 13.38
N LEU A 62 16.56 10.01 14.07
CA LEU A 62 16.63 9.94 15.52
C LEU A 62 18.11 9.98 15.95
N ARG A 63 18.60 11.18 16.28
CA ARG A 63 19.96 11.44 16.80
C ARG A 63 20.21 10.72 18.12
N PHE A 64 20.37 9.40 18.09
CA PHE A 64 20.73 8.62 19.26
C PHE A 64 22.21 8.79 19.56
N ARG A 65 22.52 9.22 20.79
CA ARG A 65 23.87 9.56 21.26
C ARG A 65 24.81 8.35 21.35
N SER A 66 24.29 7.11 21.29
CA SER A 66 25.11 5.90 21.23
C SER A 66 24.35 4.70 20.64
N LYS A 67 25.10 3.74 20.06
CA LYS A 67 24.54 2.46 19.56
C LYS A 67 23.86 1.64 20.65
N LYS A 68 24.31 1.77 21.92
CA LYS A 68 23.71 1.08 23.08
C LYS A 68 22.33 1.66 23.45
N ALA A 69 22.13 2.96 23.27
CA ALA A 69 20.84 3.60 23.52
C ALA A 69 19.78 3.18 22.49
N ALA A 70 20.17 3.02 21.22
CA ALA A 70 19.26 2.54 20.18
C ALA A 70 18.76 1.11 20.45
N ILE A 71 19.65 0.21 20.87
CA ILE A 71 19.31 -1.19 21.22
C ILE A 71 18.39 -1.26 22.46
N GLY A 72 18.63 -0.40 23.45
CA GLY A 72 17.77 -0.34 24.64
C GLY A 72 16.34 0.10 24.32
N VAL A 73 16.18 1.09 23.43
CA VAL A 73 14.85 1.61 23.05
C VAL A 73 14.08 0.63 22.17
N THR A 74 14.74 -0.06 21.24
CA THR A 74 14.09 -1.09 20.42
C THR A 74 13.69 -2.32 21.23
N ALA A 75 14.52 -2.76 22.17
CA ALA A 75 14.18 -3.87 23.08
C ALA A 75 12.99 -3.51 23.99
N ALA A 76 12.94 -2.28 24.50
CA ALA A 76 11.82 -1.81 25.32
C ALA A 76 10.51 -1.72 24.52
N ALA A 77 10.55 -1.24 23.27
CA ALA A 77 9.38 -1.17 22.40
C ALA A 77 8.83 -2.56 22.05
N ALA A 78 9.72 -3.54 21.78
CA ALA A 78 9.32 -4.92 21.52
C ALA A 78 8.66 -5.59 22.73
N ALA A 79 9.14 -5.32 23.94
CA ALA A 79 8.54 -5.85 25.18
C ALA A 79 7.13 -5.30 25.44
N VAL A 80 6.88 -4.03 25.12
CA VAL A 80 5.54 -3.41 25.23
C VAL A 80 4.55 -4.07 24.27
N LEU A 81 4.99 -4.39 23.05
CA LEU A 81 4.16 -5.01 22.01
C LEU A 81 3.72 -6.44 22.38
N LEU A 82 4.56 -7.19 23.10
CA LEU A 82 4.24 -8.55 23.58
C LEU A 82 3.28 -8.55 24.77
N LEU A 83 3.26 -7.48 25.59
CA LEU A 83 2.37 -7.39 26.75
C LEU A 83 0.95 -6.94 26.39
N THR A 84 0.76 -6.25 25.26
CA THR A 84 -0.56 -5.78 24.80
C THR A 84 -1.32 -6.78 23.93
N GLY A 85 -0.71 -7.91 23.56
CA GLY A 85 -1.24 -8.83 22.55
C GLY A 85 -2.26 -9.87 23.05
N SER A 86 -2.91 -9.71 24.20
CA SER A 86 -3.68 -10.83 24.78
C SER A 86 -4.94 -10.44 25.57
N VAL A 87 -5.91 -9.73 24.99
CA VAL A 87 -7.30 -9.77 25.52
C VAL A 87 -8.37 -9.43 24.45
N THR A 88 -9.03 -10.45 23.87
CA THR A 88 -10.45 -10.43 23.42
C THR A 88 -10.84 -11.88 23.06
N ALA A 89 -11.95 -12.50 23.49
CA ALA A 89 -13.09 -12.06 24.26
C ALA A 89 -13.75 -13.27 24.96
N SER A 90 -13.98 -13.19 26.26
CA SER A 90 -14.94 -14.02 27.01
C SER A 90 -15.74 -13.07 27.88
N ILE A 91 -16.90 -12.60 27.41
CA ILE A 91 -17.97 -12.00 28.23
C ILE A 91 -19.28 -12.10 27.41
N ARG A 92 -20.21 -12.96 27.85
CA ARG A 92 -21.65 -12.85 27.61
C ARG A 92 -22.27 -12.12 28.80
N PRO A 93 -23.31 -11.30 28.58
CA PRO A 93 -24.45 -11.27 29.48
C PRO A 93 -25.76 -11.60 28.73
N PRO A 94 -26.78 -12.11 29.45
CA PRO A 94 -28.10 -12.36 28.89
C PRO A 94 -28.96 -11.09 29.02
N GLU A 95 -29.74 -10.77 28.01
CA GLU A 95 -30.92 -9.91 28.20
C GLU A 95 -32.15 -10.56 27.58
N GLU A 96 -33.16 -10.66 28.44
CA GLU A 96 -34.54 -10.97 28.15
C GLU A 96 -35.14 -9.91 27.22
N GLY A 97 -36.04 -10.35 26.34
CA GLY A 97 -36.74 -9.47 25.42
C GLY A 97 -37.85 -10.23 24.71
N THR A 98 -38.89 -10.53 25.46
CA THR A 98 -40.23 -10.86 24.97
C THR A 98 -40.70 -9.80 23.96
N GLU A 99 -41.26 -10.21 22.83
CA GLU A 99 -42.64 -9.88 22.41
C GLU A 99 -42.96 -10.28 20.96
N ALA A 100 -44.23 -10.66 20.81
CA ALA A 100 -45.09 -10.65 19.62
C ALA A 100 -44.75 -11.64 18.48
N SER A 101 -45.50 -12.73 18.33
CA SER A 101 -46.88 -12.81 17.80
C SER A 101 -47.03 -12.31 16.36
N SER A 102 -47.12 -13.25 15.42
CA SER A 102 -47.99 -13.21 14.22
C SER A 102 -47.63 -14.42 13.34
N SER A 103 -48.40 -15.51 13.38
CA SER A 103 -49.58 -15.78 12.55
C SER A 103 -49.27 -15.89 11.05
N SER A 104 -49.37 -17.11 10.51
CA SER A 104 -49.97 -17.47 9.20
C SER A 104 -49.71 -18.97 9.00
N SER A 105 -50.69 -19.86 9.21
CA SER A 105 -51.75 -20.25 8.27
C SER A 105 -51.25 -20.96 7.00
N SER A 106 -51.99 -22.01 6.65
CA SER A 106 -51.90 -22.89 5.46
C SER A 106 -51.13 -24.20 5.71
N GLU A 107 -51.63 -25.39 5.41
CA GLU A 107 -52.93 -25.90 4.98
C GLU A 107 -52.79 -27.43 5.06
N HIS A 108 -53.81 -28.14 5.54
CA HIS A 108 -53.91 -29.58 5.35
C HIS A 108 -55.37 -29.96 5.20
N ALA A 109 -55.74 -30.51 4.04
CA ALA A 109 -57.00 -31.20 3.87
C ALA A 109 -56.86 -32.28 2.80
N VAL A 110 -56.70 -33.53 3.25
CA VAL A 110 -57.08 -34.72 2.49
C VAL A 110 -58.00 -35.55 3.38
N VAL A 111 -59.29 -35.49 3.03
CA VAL A 111 -60.25 -36.60 2.86
C VAL A 111 -60.41 -37.62 4.00
N GLU A 112 -61.57 -37.51 4.65
CA GLU A 112 -62.61 -38.54 4.87
C GLU A 112 -62.21 -39.93 5.38
N THR A 113 -62.67 -40.28 6.59
CA THR A 113 -63.70 -41.32 6.83
C THR A 113 -63.87 -41.59 8.34
N THR A 114 -65.12 -41.52 8.81
CA THR A 114 -65.57 -41.98 10.14
C THR A 114 -65.78 -43.51 10.09
N PRO A 115 -65.50 -44.25 11.18
CA PRO A 115 -66.65 -44.70 11.97
C PRO A 115 -66.43 -44.72 13.49
N THR A 116 -67.55 -44.54 14.18
CA THR A 116 -67.79 -44.64 15.62
C THR A 116 -67.43 -46.03 16.19
N SER A 117 -66.64 -46.09 17.27
CA SER A 117 -66.72 -47.18 18.25
C SER A 117 -66.35 -46.74 19.67
N THR A 118 -67.20 -47.13 20.61
CA THR A 118 -67.26 -46.94 22.08
C THR A 118 -65.95 -47.24 22.85
N PRO A 119 -65.63 -46.56 23.97
CA PRO A 119 -64.34 -46.66 24.66
C PRO A 119 -64.17 -47.95 25.48
N ARG A 120 -62.95 -48.52 25.45
CA ARG A 120 -62.47 -49.61 26.31
C ARG A 120 -61.28 -49.09 27.13
N PRO A 121 -61.14 -49.42 28.43
CA PRO A 121 -60.28 -48.68 29.34
C PRO A 121 -58.80 -48.72 28.97
N THR A 122 -58.22 -47.54 29.15
CA THR A 122 -56.84 -47.09 29.13
C THR A 122 -55.82 -48.18 29.45
N ARG A 123 -55.05 -48.61 28.44
CA ARG A 123 -53.65 -48.96 28.69
C ARG A 123 -52.86 -47.66 28.62
N SER A 124 -52.29 -47.29 29.77
CA SER A 124 -51.40 -46.17 29.95
C SER A 124 -50.37 -46.15 28.82
N ALA A 125 -50.47 -45.16 27.92
CA ALA A 125 -49.40 -44.88 26.97
C ALA A 125 -48.16 -44.53 27.78
N SER A 126 -47.08 -45.28 27.56
CA SER A 126 -45.74 -44.83 27.95
C SER A 126 -45.51 -43.48 27.26
N PRO A 127 -45.00 -42.44 27.93
CA PRO A 127 -44.74 -41.18 27.24
C PRO A 127 -43.74 -41.45 26.11
N THR A 128 -44.14 -41.18 24.87
CA THR A 128 -43.20 -41.06 23.74
C THR A 128 -42.23 -39.95 24.12
N PRO A 129 -40.90 -40.17 24.08
CA PRO A 129 -39.96 -39.11 24.37
C PRO A 129 -40.21 -37.96 23.38
N THR A 130 -40.47 -36.76 23.89
CA THR A 130 -40.55 -35.57 23.04
C THR A 130 -39.14 -35.29 22.51
N PRO A 131 -38.93 -35.27 21.19
CA PRO A 131 -37.60 -35.00 20.64
C PRO A 131 -37.16 -33.60 21.09
N THR A 132 -35.96 -33.51 21.64
CA THR A 132 -35.38 -32.24 22.09
C THR A 132 -34.52 -31.68 20.96
N PRO A 133 -34.76 -30.45 20.48
CA PRO A 133 -33.95 -29.86 19.43
C PRO A 133 -32.53 -29.56 19.94
N ILE A 134 -31.54 -29.85 19.10
CA ILE A 134 -30.13 -29.53 19.35
C ILE A 134 -29.79 -28.29 18.51
N VAL A 135 -29.16 -27.28 19.12
CA VAL A 135 -28.72 -26.06 18.43
C VAL A 135 -27.20 -26.05 18.39
N ARG A 136 -26.63 -25.86 17.20
CA ARG A 136 -25.18 -25.69 16.99
C ARG A 136 -24.87 -24.48 16.09
N GLU A 137 -23.65 -23.99 16.19
CA GLU A 137 -23.13 -22.95 15.30
C GLU A 137 -22.21 -23.59 14.25
N GLU A 138 -22.34 -23.14 13.01
CA GLU A 138 -21.50 -23.53 11.88
C GLU A 138 -20.88 -22.26 11.28
N VAL A 139 -19.55 -22.25 11.16
CA VAL A 139 -18.80 -21.12 10.61
C VAL A 139 -18.36 -21.49 9.21
N VAL A 140 -18.74 -20.67 8.23
CA VAL A 140 -18.40 -20.83 6.82
C VAL A 140 -17.60 -19.61 6.38
N THR A 141 -16.48 -19.88 5.71
CA THR A 141 -15.63 -18.85 5.13
C THR A 141 -15.85 -18.80 3.61
N GLU A 142 -16.06 -17.60 3.08
CA GLU A 142 -16.23 -17.37 1.64
C GLU A 142 -15.31 -16.25 1.16
N ALA A 143 -14.87 -16.33 -0.09
CA ALA A 143 -14.03 -15.30 -0.69
C ALA A 143 -14.86 -14.06 -1.08
N VAL A 144 -14.31 -12.87 -0.84
CA VAL A 144 -14.85 -11.60 -1.32
C VAL A 144 -14.05 -11.18 -2.55
N ALA A 145 -14.72 -10.96 -3.68
CA ALA A 145 -14.06 -10.54 -4.90
C ALA A 145 -13.39 -9.16 -4.72
N PHE A 146 -12.25 -8.96 -5.38
CA PHE A 146 -11.59 -7.65 -5.42
C PHE A 146 -12.08 -6.80 -6.59
N GLU A 147 -11.98 -5.49 -6.43
CA GLU A 147 -12.28 -4.53 -7.48
C GLU A 147 -11.10 -4.41 -8.46
N VAL A 148 -11.38 -4.13 -9.73
CA VAL A 148 -10.37 -3.81 -10.74
C VAL A 148 -10.52 -2.35 -11.13
N THR A 149 -9.44 -1.58 -10.97
CA THR A 149 -9.41 -0.15 -11.25
C THR A 149 -8.26 0.21 -12.18
N THR A 150 -8.41 1.34 -12.88
CA THR A 150 -7.36 1.87 -13.75
C THR A 150 -6.93 3.26 -13.31
N MET A 151 -5.65 3.58 -13.53
CA MET A 151 -5.09 4.89 -13.23
C MET A 151 -4.17 5.34 -14.36
N GLU A 152 -4.22 6.60 -14.75
CA GLU A 152 -3.30 7.13 -15.77
C GLU A 152 -1.89 7.31 -15.19
N ASP A 153 -0.87 6.99 -15.99
CA ASP A 153 0.53 7.11 -15.60
C ASP A 153 1.37 7.71 -16.74
N ALA A 154 1.83 8.95 -16.54
CA ALA A 154 2.64 9.69 -17.50
C ALA A 154 4.11 9.22 -17.58
N SER A 155 4.50 8.20 -16.79
CA SER A 155 5.81 7.54 -16.91
C SER A 155 5.78 6.32 -17.82
N ILE A 156 4.59 5.84 -18.21
CA ILE A 156 4.39 4.68 -19.09
C ILE A 156 4.02 5.19 -20.48
N ALA A 157 4.62 4.62 -21.52
CA ALA A 157 4.36 4.99 -22.91
C ALA A 157 2.86 4.91 -23.25
N SER A 158 2.37 5.91 -24.00
CA SER A 158 0.98 5.95 -24.44
C SER A 158 0.60 4.66 -25.17
N GLY A 159 -0.49 4.01 -24.73
CA GLY A 159 -0.98 2.75 -25.28
C GLY A 159 -0.43 1.49 -24.60
N GLU A 160 0.54 1.62 -23.69
CA GLU A 160 0.97 0.51 -22.83
C GLU A 160 0.18 0.48 -21.52
N THR A 161 0.06 -0.71 -20.94
CA THR A 161 -0.60 -0.91 -19.63
C THR A 161 0.26 -1.76 -18.72
N ARG A 162 0.22 -1.48 -17.42
CA ARG A 162 0.95 -2.26 -16.42
C ARG A 162 0.17 -2.40 -15.12
N VAL A 163 0.02 -3.62 -14.62
CA VAL A 163 -0.50 -3.85 -13.26
C VAL A 163 0.50 -3.29 -12.24
N THR A 164 0.07 -2.32 -11.46
CA THR A 164 0.88 -1.68 -10.39
C THR A 164 0.56 -2.26 -9.03
N THR A 165 -0.69 -2.67 -8.81
CA THR A 165 -1.14 -3.38 -7.61
C THR A 165 -1.89 -4.62 -8.05
N VAL A 166 -1.46 -5.79 -7.61
CA VAL A 166 -2.14 -7.06 -7.91
C VAL A 166 -3.35 -7.21 -6.99
N GLY A 167 -4.50 -7.55 -7.57
CA GLY A 167 -5.72 -7.78 -6.80
C GLY A 167 -5.64 -9.04 -5.94
N GLN A 168 -6.19 -8.98 -4.73
CA GLN A 168 -6.29 -10.13 -3.84
C GLN A 168 -7.70 -10.23 -3.27
N PRO A 169 -8.34 -11.41 -3.32
CA PRO A 169 -9.66 -11.59 -2.74
C PRO A 169 -9.60 -11.40 -1.22
N GLY A 170 -10.66 -10.80 -0.69
CA GLY A 170 -10.92 -10.74 0.74
C GLY A 170 -11.55 -12.03 1.25
N GLU A 171 -11.93 -12.02 2.52
CA GLU A 171 -12.57 -13.12 3.22
C GLU A 171 -13.78 -12.61 4.00
N ARG A 172 -14.92 -13.29 3.87
CA ARG A 172 -16.09 -13.10 4.72
C ARG A 172 -16.37 -14.35 5.52
N THR A 173 -16.74 -14.17 6.78
CA THR A 173 -17.13 -15.22 7.70
C THR A 173 -18.62 -15.14 7.97
N LEU A 174 -19.32 -16.20 7.60
CA LEU A 174 -20.74 -16.40 7.84
C LEU A 174 -20.90 -17.37 9.01
N THR A 175 -21.59 -16.94 10.06
CA THR A 175 -21.95 -17.85 11.16
C THR A 175 -23.42 -18.19 11.03
N TYR A 176 -23.72 -19.48 10.96
CA TYR A 176 -25.07 -20.02 10.91
C TYR A 176 -25.43 -20.68 12.23
N ARG A 177 -26.64 -20.44 12.72
CA ARG A 177 -27.27 -21.24 13.76
C ARG A 177 -28.09 -22.33 13.11
N ILE A 178 -27.73 -23.58 13.39
CA ILE A 178 -28.38 -24.76 12.85
C ILE A 178 -29.15 -25.43 13.98
N THR A 179 -30.43 -25.70 13.74
CA THR A 179 -31.29 -26.47 14.65
C THR A 179 -31.53 -27.85 14.05
N GLU A 180 -31.22 -28.89 14.82
CA GLU A 180 -31.38 -30.28 14.43
C GLU A 180 -32.43 -30.96 15.31
N LEU A 181 -33.25 -31.80 14.70
CA LEU A 181 -34.21 -32.65 15.39
C LEU A 181 -33.96 -34.10 14.96
N ASP A 182 -33.75 -34.99 15.93
CA ASP A 182 -33.36 -36.39 15.70
C ASP A 182 -32.15 -36.56 14.74
N GLY A 183 -31.21 -35.61 14.80
CA GLY A 183 -30.00 -35.58 13.98
C GLY A 183 -30.19 -35.05 12.55
N ALA A 184 -31.39 -34.61 12.17
CA ALA A 184 -31.66 -33.97 10.89
C ALA A 184 -31.76 -32.44 11.04
N GLU A 185 -31.08 -31.69 10.16
CA GLU A 185 -31.19 -30.22 10.09
C GLU A 185 -32.62 -29.82 9.71
N VAL A 186 -33.31 -29.12 10.62
CA VAL A 186 -34.68 -28.63 10.42
C VAL A 186 -34.74 -27.11 10.23
N SER A 187 -33.69 -26.39 10.61
CA SER A 187 -33.56 -24.95 10.39
C SER A 187 -32.11 -24.50 10.31
N ARG A 188 -31.84 -23.52 9.45
CA ARG A 188 -30.56 -22.81 9.32
C ARG A 188 -30.84 -21.32 9.25
N GLU A 189 -30.25 -20.56 10.16
CA GLU A 189 -30.40 -19.11 10.27
C GLU A 189 -29.02 -18.45 10.21
N LEU A 190 -28.85 -17.43 9.38
CA LEU A 190 -27.62 -16.63 9.35
C LEU A 190 -27.60 -15.68 10.55
N VAL A 191 -26.65 -15.86 11.47
CA VAL A 191 -26.55 -15.05 12.70
C VAL A 191 -25.47 -13.97 12.62
N SER A 192 -24.47 -14.13 11.75
CA SER A 192 -23.49 -13.08 11.47
C SER A 192 -22.96 -13.17 10.04
N ASP A 193 -22.73 -12.01 9.42
CA ASP A 193 -22.01 -11.85 8.16
C ASP A 193 -21.00 -10.73 8.34
N VAL A 194 -19.72 -11.08 8.33
CA VAL A 194 -18.63 -10.14 8.60
C VAL A 194 -17.49 -10.37 7.61
N VAL A 195 -17.05 -9.31 6.96
CA VAL A 195 -15.80 -9.31 6.20
C VAL A 195 -14.64 -9.31 7.21
N THR A 196 -13.90 -10.42 7.26
CA THR A 196 -12.76 -10.61 8.17
C THR A 196 -11.43 -10.18 7.55
N VAL A 197 -11.34 -10.22 6.22
CA VAL A 197 -10.21 -9.71 5.44
C VAL A 197 -10.75 -8.87 4.28
N GLU A 198 -10.38 -7.59 4.24
CA GLU A 198 -10.77 -6.71 3.14
C GLU A 198 -10.08 -7.14 1.84
N PRO A 199 -10.79 -7.16 0.69
CA PRO A 199 -10.16 -7.39 -0.60
C PRO A 199 -9.19 -6.26 -0.95
N VAL A 200 -8.10 -6.60 -1.64
CA VAL A 200 -7.16 -5.62 -2.19
C VAL A 200 -7.50 -5.42 -3.66
N ALA A 201 -7.84 -4.20 -4.05
CA ALA A 201 -8.15 -3.88 -5.44
C ALA A 201 -6.93 -4.06 -6.35
N GLU A 202 -7.18 -4.55 -7.57
CA GLU A 202 -6.21 -4.53 -8.64
C GLU A 202 -6.16 -3.13 -9.26
N VAL A 203 -4.95 -2.62 -9.50
CA VAL A 203 -4.74 -1.32 -10.13
C VAL A 203 -3.88 -1.50 -11.37
N THR A 204 -4.46 -1.23 -12.54
CA THR A 204 -3.75 -1.22 -13.81
C THR A 204 -3.46 0.20 -14.25
N ALA A 205 -2.17 0.55 -14.36
CA ALA A 205 -1.74 1.83 -14.89
C ALA A 205 -1.87 1.84 -16.43
N ILE A 206 -2.47 2.89 -16.97
CA ILE A 206 -2.58 3.15 -18.41
C ILE A 206 -1.58 4.25 -18.76
N GLY A 207 -0.66 3.96 -19.68
CA GLY A 207 0.35 4.91 -20.09
C GLY A 207 -0.22 6.09 -20.85
N THR A 208 0.24 7.29 -20.48
CA THR A 208 -0.10 8.55 -21.14
C THR A 208 1.14 9.32 -21.60
N TYR A 209 2.34 8.74 -21.47
CA TYR A 209 3.57 9.37 -21.91
C TYR A 209 3.63 9.47 -23.43
N VAL A 210 3.82 10.68 -23.93
CA VAL A 210 4.14 10.96 -25.33
C VAL A 210 5.54 11.55 -25.35
N ALA A 211 6.45 10.89 -26.06
CA ALA A 211 7.80 11.41 -26.23
C ALA A 211 7.73 12.77 -26.96
N PRO A 212 8.53 13.78 -26.52
CA PRO A 212 8.62 15.01 -27.28
C PRO A 212 9.14 14.71 -28.69
N PRO A 213 8.75 15.52 -29.70
CA PRO A 213 9.36 15.44 -31.02
C PRO A 213 10.89 15.51 -30.91
N PRO A 214 11.63 14.81 -31.78
CA PRO A 214 13.07 14.97 -31.82
C PRO A 214 13.42 16.44 -32.01
N GLU A 215 14.50 16.88 -31.37
CA GLU A 215 15.02 18.22 -31.57
C GLU A 215 15.36 18.39 -33.06
N PRO A 216 15.00 19.53 -33.70
CA PRO A 216 15.32 19.75 -35.09
C PRO A 216 16.82 19.61 -35.30
N GLU A 217 17.21 18.91 -36.37
CA GLU A 217 18.61 18.88 -36.78
C GLU A 217 19.10 20.33 -36.95
N PRO A 218 20.34 20.65 -36.52
CA PRO A 218 20.89 21.98 -36.72
C PRO A 218 20.84 22.30 -38.22
N ALA A 219 20.29 23.46 -38.55
CA ALA A 219 20.26 23.91 -39.93
C ALA A 219 21.70 23.87 -40.49
N PRO A 220 21.89 23.46 -41.76
CA PRO A 220 23.20 23.53 -42.38
C PRO A 220 23.73 24.96 -42.22
N VAL A 221 24.91 25.08 -41.61
CA VAL A 221 25.62 26.35 -41.50
C VAL A 221 25.95 26.78 -42.92
N ASP A 222 25.22 27.79 -43.43
CA ASP A 222 25.62 28.52 -44.62
C ASP A 222 26.85 29.35 -44.22
N PRO A 223 28.05 29.06 -44.73
CA PRO A 223 29.27 29.80 -44.37
C PRO A 223 29.24 31.27 -44.85
N GLY A 224 28.15 31.72 -45.47
CA GLY A 224 27.95 33.11 -45.89
C GLY A 224 28.29 33.26 -47.36
N GLY A 225 27.44 33.99 -48.09
CA GLY A 225 27.62 34.25 -49.52
C GLY A 225 29.01 34.82 -49.81
N GLY A 226 29.85 34.01 -50.45
CA GLY A 226 31.28 34.27 -50.61
C GLY A 226 32.10 32.97 -50.70
N CYS A 227 31.51 31.85 -50.29
CA CYS A 227 32.10 30.52 -50.42
C CYS A 227 31.56 29.79 -51.65
N ASP A 228 32.41 29.03 -52.32
CA ASP A 228 32.05 28.27 -53.52
C ASP A 228 31.19 27.05 -53.15
N PRO A 229 30.03 26.85 -53.81
CA PRO A 229 29.07 25.80 -53.45
C PRO A 229 29.54 24.37 -53.77
N ASN A 230 30.65 24.17 -54.48
CA ASN A 230 31.21 22.84 -54.72
C ASN A 230 31.96 22.29 -53.50
N TYR A 231 32.20 23.11 -52.48
CA TYR A 231 32.95 22.75 -51.28
C TYR A 231 32.11 23.00 -50.01
N ALA A 232 32.15 22.05 -49.08
CA ALA A 232 31.42 22.10 -47.81
C ALA A 232 32.37 22.05 -46.61
N GLU A 233 31.81 22.28 -45.42
CA GLU A 233 32.50 22.19 -44.12
C GLU A 233 33.52 23.30 -43.85
N ALA A 234 34.08 23.91 -44.90
CA ALA A 234 34.90 25.11 -44.84
C ALA A 234 34.63 26.04 -46.02
N CYS A 235 34.89 27.34 -45.83
CA CYS A 235 34.65 28.35 -46.86
C CYS A 235 35.82 28.41 -47.85
N VAL A 236 35.68 27.73 -48.99
CA VAL A 236 36.58 27.95 -50.13
C VAL A 236 36.13 29.24 -50.83
N PRO A 237 36.98 30.29 -50.93
CA PRO A 237 36.58 31.57 -51.52
C PRO A 237 36.21 31.43 -53.00
N ILE A 238 35.23 32.21 -53.47
CA ILE A 238 34.90 32.26 -54.90
C ILE A 238 35.93 33.13 -55.63
N ALA A 239 36.86 32.51 -56.35
CA ALA A 239 37.85 33.17 -57.18
C ALA A 239 37.97 32.53 -58.57
N SER A 240 38.82 33.09 -59.44
CA SER A 240 39.12 32.45 -60.73
C SER A 240 39.95 31.18 -60.59
N ASP A 241 40.76 31.14 -59.53
CA ASP A 241 41.67 30.05 -59.18
C ASP A 241 41.93 30.17 -57.68
N VAL A 242 41.93 29.04 -56.97
CA VAL A 242 42.16 28.96 -55.52
C VAL A 242 43.15 27.84 -55.31
N ASP A 243 44.19 28.10 -54.53
CA ASP A 243 45.22 27.11 -54.22
C ASP A 243 45.23 26.73 -52.74
N CYS A 244 45.74 25.55 -52.42
CA CYS A 244 45.99 25.16 -51.05
C CYS A 244 47.11 26.00 -50.42
N ALA A 245 46.86 26.53 -49.22
CA ALA A 245 47.87 27.27 -48.47
C ALA A 245 49.10 26.39 -48.20
N GLY A 246 50.30 26.88 -48.57
CA GLY A 246 51.56 26.14 -48.40
C GLY A 246 51.95 25.24 -49.58
N GLY A 247 51.14 25.16 -50.63
CA GLY A 247 51.47 24.52 -51.90
C GLY A 247 52.32 25.38 -52.84
N SER A 248 52.62 24.83 -54.03
CA SER A 248 53.34 25.53 -55.12
C SER A 248 52.40 26.30 -56.06
N GLY A 249 51.17 26.57 -55.64
CA GLY A 249 50.15 27.24 -56.45
C GLY A 249 50.46 28.71 -56.74
N ASP A 250 50.01 29.20 -57.89
CA ASP A 250 50.25 30.56 -58.41
C ASP A 250 48.96 31.41 -58.48
N GLY A 251 47.87 30.91 -57.88
CA GLY A 251 46.54 31.47 -57.90
C GLY A 251 46.42 32.79 -57.11
N PRO A 252 45.37 33.58 -57.38
CA PRO A 252 45.14 34.87 -56.73
C PRO A 252 44.67 34.74 -55.28
N GLU A 253 44.14 33.58 -54.87
CA GLU A 253 43.60 33.32 -53.55
C GLU A 253 44.09 31.96 -53.03
N TYR A 254 44.25 31.85 -51.71
CA TYR A 254 44.65 30.61 -51.05
C TYR A 254 43.63 30.19 -50.01
N PHE A 255 43.28 28.91 -50.01
CA PHE A 255 42.44 28.29 -48.99
C PHE A 255 43.33 27.61 -47.94
N ASP A 256 43.19 28.04 -46.69
CA ASP A 256 43.91 27.51 -45.52
C ASP A 256 42.93 26.73 -44.64
N GLY A 257 42.78 25.44 -44.95
CA GLY A 257 41.87 24.53 -44.27
C GLY A 257 41.66 23.24 -45.06
N ILE A 258 40.77 22.39 -44.56
CA ILE A 258 40.29 21.21 -45.27
C ILE A 258 38.81 21.44 -45.58
N ALA A 259 38.42 21.30 -46.85
CA ALA A 259 37.03 21.39 -47.28
C ALA A 259 36.60 20.08 -47.92
N ARG A 260 35.34 19.70 -47.75
CA ARG A 260 34.80 18.50 -48.40
C ARG A 260 34.30 18.83 -49.79
N VAL A 261 34.74 18.11 -50.81
CA VAL A 261 34.24 18.28 -52.18
C VAL A 261 32.84 17.66 -52.29
N ILE A 262 31.82 18.49 -52.46
CA ILE A 262 30.41 18.06 -52.58
C ILE A 262 29.84 18.20 -54.00
N GLY A 263 30.57 18.92 -54.87
CA GLY A 263 30.20 19.15 -56.27
C GLY A 263 31.30 18.70 -57.22
N VAL A 264 31.69 19.59 -58.14
CA VAL A 264 32.84 19.40 -59.02
C VAL A 264 34.04 20.10 -58.39
N ASP A 265 35.18 19.42 -58.33
CA ASP A 265 36.44 20.05 -57.93
C ASP A 265 36.94 20.99 -59.05
N ILE A 266 36.45 22.22 -59.04
CA ILE A 266 36.72 23.22 -60.09
C ILE A 266 38.11 23.85 -59.99
N TYR A 267 38.72 23.78 -58.80
CA TYR A 267 40.03 24.33 -58.49
C TYR A 267 41.13 23.26 -58.38
N ASP A 268 40.82 21.98 -58.64
CA ASP A 268 41.77 20.85 -58.53
C ASP A 268 42.42 20.75 -57.13
N LEU A 269 41.64 21.01 -56.07
CA LEU A 269 42.11 20.99 -54.68
C LEU A 269 42.15 19.57 -54.08
N ASP A 270 41.39 18.63 -54.65
CA ASP A 270 41.33 17.19 -54.29
C ASP A 270 42.07 16.38 -55.35
N ARG A 271 43.41 16.49 -55.34
CA ARG A 271 44.26 15.91 -56.38
C ARG A 271 44.32 14.38 -56.35
N ASP A 272 44.14 13.77 -55.19
CA ASP A 272 44.12 12.32 -55.01
C ASP A 272 42.73 11.69 -55.10
N GLY A 273 41.67 12.51 -55.12
CA GLY A 273 40.30 12.12 -55.44
C GLY A 273 39.61 11.41 -54.29
N ASP A 274 39.97 11.72 -53.06
CA ASP A 274 39.47 11.08 -51.84
C ASP A 274 38.19 11.75 -51.31
N GLY A 275 37.86 12.94 -51.85
CA GLY A 275 36.71 13.76 -51.50
C GLY A 275 37.03 14.95 -50.58
N TYR A 276 38.29 15.19 -50.23
CA TYR A 276 38.72 16.32 -49.42
C TYR A 276 39.75 17.19 -50.15
N ALA A 277 39.53 18.50 -50.07
CA ALA A 277 40.40 19.52 -50.64
C ALA A 277 41.50 19.91 -49.65
N CYS A 278 42.72 20.08 -50.15
CA CYS A 278 43.86 20.66 -49.42
C CYS A 278 44.31 19.92 -48.15
N GLU A 279 44.39 18.59 -48.24
CA GLU A 279 44.99 17.74 -47.20
C GLU A 279 46.54 17.75 -47.15
#